data_AF-K0ZVM3-F1
#
_entry.id   AF-K0ZVM3-F1
#
_cell.length_a   1.000
_cell.length_b   1.000
_cell.length_c   1.000
_cell.angle_alpha   90.00
_cell.angle_beta   90.00
_cell.angle_gamma   90.00
#
_symmetry.space_group_name_H-M   'P 1'
#
loop_
_entity.id
_entity.type
_entity.pdbx_description
1 polymer ?
#
loop_
_entity_poly.entity_id
_entity_poly.type
_entity_poly.pdbx_seq_one_letter_code
_entity_poly.pdbx_strand_id
1 'polypeptide(L)' 'MSRILDNEIMGDEELVERTLRPQFLREYIGQDKVKDQLQIFIEAAKMRDEALDHVLLFGPPGLGKTTMAFVIANELGV' A
#
# COMPACT_ATOMS: atom_id res chain seq x y z
N MET A 1 41.44 1.08 3.38
CA MET A 1 40.59 1.87 4.30
C MET A 1 39.20 1.26 4.26
N SER A 2 38.74 0.79 5.41
CA SER A 2 37.45 0.13 5.59
C SER A 2 36.31 1.14 5.49
N ARG A 3 35.33 0.90 4.60
CA ARG A 3 34.02 1.56 4.64
C ARG A 3 33.02 0.52 5.14
N ILE A 4 32.83 0.48 6.46
CA ILE A 4 31.95 -0.46 7.19
C ILE A 4 30.67 0.23 7.70
N LEU A 5 30.39 1.49 7.31
CA LEU A 5 29.29 2.28 7.89
C LEU A 5 27.97 2.30 7.10
N ASP A 6 27.84 1.56 5.99
CA ASP A 6 26.65 1.68 5.14
C ASP A 6 25.50 0.70 5.51
N ASN A 7 25.72 -0.26 6.43
CA ASN A 7 24.72 -1.29 6.74
C ASN A 7 23.70 -0.89 7.83
N GLU A 8 24.03 0.05 8.73
CA GLU A 8 23.07 0.49 9.78
C GLU A 8 22.13 1.59 9.28
N ILE A 9 22.55 2.42 8.33
CA ILE A 9 21.76 3.55 7.82
C ILE A 9 20.64 3.10 6.87
N MET A 10 20.85 2.01 6.11
CA MET A 10 19.86 1.49 5.15
C MET A 10 18.56 0.98 5.81
N GLY A 11 18.63 0.47 7.04
CA GLY A 11 17.44 -0.03 7.75
C GLY A 11 16.49 1.08 8.18
N ASP A 12 17.04 2.22 8.62
CA ASP A 12 16.26 3.36 9.09
C ASP A 12 15.54 4.08 7.96
N GLU A 13 16.16 4.25 6.79
CA GLU A 13 15.50 4.89 5.63
C GLU A 13 14.30 4.07 5.13
N GLU A 14 14.43 2.74 5.05
CA GLU A 14 13.31 1.87 4.62
C GLU A 14 12.17 1.88 5.65
N LEU A 15 12.48 1.88 6.95
CA LEU A 15 11.51 2.00 8.03
C LEU A 15 10.78 3.35 8.00
N VAL A 16 11.52 4.44 7.80
CA VAL A 16 10.94 5.79 7.68
C VAL A 16 10.04 5.88 6.44
N GLU A 17 10.47 5.34 5.30
CA GLU A 17 9.68 5.35 4.07
C GLU A 17 8.37 4.55 4.22
N ARG A 18 8.41 3.40 4.90
CA ARG A 18 7.20 2.62 5.24
C ARG A 18 6.26 3.41 6.16
N THR A 19 6.79 4.17 7.11
CA THR A 19 5.99 4.96 8.06
C THR A 19 5.31 6.17 7.38
N LEU A 20 5.93 6.73 6.34
CA LEU A 20 5.38 7.86 5.59
C LEU A 20 4.30 7.46 4.58
N ARG A 21 4.27 6.20 4.16
CA ARG A 21 3.25 5.69 3.24
C ARG A 21 1.95 5.38 4.01
N PRO A 22 0.78 5.75 3.48
CA PRO A 22 -0.49 5.36 4.07
C PRO A 22 -0.58 3.83 4.15
N GLN A 23 -1.04 3.33 5.29
CA GLN A 23 -1.20 1.90 5.55
C GLN A 23 -2.63 1.45 5.22
N PHE A 24 -3.62 2.34 5.40
CA PHE A 24 -5.04 2.05 5.18
C PHE A 24 -5.68 3.01 4.17
N LEU A 25 -6.83 2.63 3.60
CA LEU A 25 -7.55 3.45 2.61
C LEU A 25 -7.92 4.82 3.17
N ARG A 26 -8.25 4.89 4.46
CA ARG A 26 -8.59 6.14 5.16
C ARG A 26 -7.43 7.15 5.23
N GLU A 27 -6.19 6.67 5.14
CA GLU A 27 -4.97 7.50 5.17
C GLU A 27 -4.55 7.92 3.76
N TYR A 28 -5.11 7.28 2.72
CA TYR A 28 -4.77 7.55 1.33
C TYR A 28 -5.44 8.85 0.85
N ILE A 29 -4.61 9.84 0.51
CA ILE A 29 -5.06 11.17 0.10
C ILE A 29 -5.42 11.19 -1.40
N GLY A 30 -6.62 11.67 -1.71
CA GLY A 30 -7.16 11.72 -3.08
C GLY A 30 -7.60 10.35 -3.61
N GLN A 31 -7.83 10.26 -4.92
CA GLN A 31 -8.34 9.06 -5.60
C GLN A 31 -9.70 8.55 -5.07
N ASP A 32 -10.58 9.45 -4.60
CA ASP A 32 -11.80 9.08 -3.87
C ASP A 32 -12.69 8.06 -4.60
N LYS A 33 -12.91 8.24 -5.90
CA LYS A 33 -13.67 7.27 -6.72
C LYS A 33 -13.08 5.86 -6.69
N VAL A 34 -11.75 5.74 -6.73
CA VAL A 34 -11.06 4.44 -6.71
C VAL A 34 -11.10 3.85 -5.31
N LYS A 35 -10.91 4.67 -4.28
CA LYS A 35 -10.98 4.25 -2.87
C LYS A 35 -12.38 3.71 -2.53
N ASP A 36 -13.44 4.43 -2.92
CA ASP A 36 -14.82 4.03 -2.67
C ASP A 36 -15.13 2.68 -3.33
N GLN A 37 -14.71 2.51 -4.59
CA GLN A 37 -14.89 1.26 -5.31
C GLN A 37 -14.10 0.10 -4.69
N LEU A 38 -12.83 0.33 -4.32
CA LEU A 38 -12.01 -0.67 -3.63
C LEU A 38 -12.59 -1.05 -2.28
N GLN A 39 -13.10 -0.09 -1.51
CA GLN A 39 -13.73 -0.36 -0.22
C GLN A 39 -14.93 -1.30 -0.39
N ILE A 40 -15.78 -1.08 -1.38
CA ILE A 40 -16.91 -2.00 -1.67
C ILE A 40 -16.41 -3.41 -1.98
N PHE A 41 -15.39 -3.55 -2.83
CA PHE A 41 -14.86 -4.87 -3.21
C PHE A 41 -14.17 -5.60 -2.04
N ILE A 42 -13.37 -4.89 -1.26
CA ILE A 42 -12.68 -5.43 -0.08
C ILE A 42 -13.68 -5.90 0.96
N GLU A 43 -14.68 -5.08 1.30
CA GLU A 43 -15.71 -5.47 2.25
C GLU A 43 -16.52 -6.67 1.74
N ALA A 44 -16.84 -6.71 0.45
CA ALA A 44 -17.53 -7.84 -0.14
C ALA A 44 -16.69 -9.14 -0.08
N ALA A 45 -15.38 -9.06 -0.33
CA ALA A 45 -14.46 -10.20 -0.22
C ALA A 45 -14.36 -10.70 1.23
N LYS A 46 -14.21 -9.77 2.20
CA LYS A 46 -14.21 -10.09 3.64
C LYS A 46 -15.50 -10.76 4.08
N MET A 47 -16.65 -10.25 3.65
CA MET A 47 -17.97 -10.82 3.98
C MET A 47 -18.15 -12.25 3.46
N ARG A 48 -17.49 -12.59 2.33
CA ARG A 48 -17.55 -13.93 1.73
C ARG A 48 -16.45 -14.87 2.24
N ASP A 49 -15.49 -14.37 3.03
CA ASP A 49 -14.28 -15.11 3.40
C ASP A 49 -13.52 -15.64 2.18
N GLU A 50 -13.45 -14.80 1.13
CA GLU A 50 -12.81 -15.12 -0.15
C GLU A 50 -11.68 -14.14 -0.46
N ALA A 51 -10.81 -14.51 -1.39
CA ALA A 51 -9.81 -13.59 -1.93
C ALA A 51 -10.48 -12.41 -2.66
N LEU A 52 -9.83 -11.24 -2.63
CA LEU A 52 -10.22 -10.11 -3.48
C LEU A 52 -10.04 -10.51 -4.95
N ASP A 53 -11.00 -10.09 -5.79
CA ASP A 53 -10.89 -10.23 -7.24
C ASP A 53 -9.61 -9.56 -7.79
N HIS A 54 -9.20 -9.94 -8.99
CA HIS A 54 -7.99 -9.42 -9.61
C HIS A 54 -8.02 -7.89 -9.76
N VAL A 55 -6.98 -7.23 -9.24
CA VAL A 55 -6.81 -5.76 -9.35
C VAL A 55 -5.67 -5.44 -10.30
N LEU A 56 -5.93 -4.60 -11.30
CA LEU A 56 -4.92 -4.00 -12.17
C LEU A 56 -4.77 -2.50 -11.85
N LEU A 57 -3.62 -2.13 -11.28
CA LEU A 57 -3.28 -0.73 -11.02
C LEU A 57 -2.47 -0.17 -12.19
N PHE A 58 -3.08 0.73 -12.97
CA PHE A 58 -2.42 1.35 -14.13
C PHE A 58 -2.48 2.88 -14.08
N GLY A 59 -1.50 3.53 -14.72
CA GLY A 59 -1.46 4.99 -14.86
C GLY A 59 -0.03 5.56 -14.84
N PRO A 60 0.13 6.87 -15.11
CA PRO A 60 1.40 7.59 -15.07
C PRO A 60 2.25 7.35 -13.80
N PRO A 61 3.58 7.55 -13.85
CA PRO A 61 4.44 7.46 -12.66
C PRO A 61 4.02 8.47 -11.59
N GLY A 62 4.24 8.14 -10.30
CA GLY A 62 3.96 9.04 -9.18
C GLY A 62 2.52 9.05 -8.64
N LEU A 63 1.59 8.29 -9.23
CA LEU A 63 0.18 8.24 -8.78
C LEU A 63 -0.09 7.31 -7.59
N GLY A 64 0.95 6.76 -6.97
CA GLY A 64 0.83 5.92 -5.77
C GLY A 64 0.35 4.48 -6.02
N LYS A 65 0.54 3.92 -7.23
CA LYS A 65 0.17 2.53 -7.56
C LYS A 65 0.77 1.51 -6.59
N THR A 66 2.07 1.58 -6.32
CA THR A 66 2.74 0.69 -5.36
C THR A 66 2.17 0.87 -3.96
N THR A 67 1.97 2.11 -3.53
CA THR A 67 1.36 2.43 -2.23
C THR A 67 -0.06 1.87 -2.11
N MET A 68 -0.89 2.01 -3.15
CA MET A 68 -2.24 1.46 -3.18
C MET A 68 -2.25 -0.07 -3.08
N ALA A 69 -1.29 -0.75 -3.71
CA ALA A 69 -1.15 -2.21 -3.57
C ALA A 69 -0.86 -2.63 -2.11
N PHE A 70 0.02 -1.91 -1.41
CA PHE A 70 0.28 -2.14 0.01
C PHE A 70 -0.95 -1.86 0.88
N VAL A 71 -1.66 -0.77 0.60
CA VAL A 71 -2.91 -0.45 1.29
C VAL A 71 -3.94 -1.56 1.10
N ILE A 72 -4.12 -2.10 -0.11
CA ILE A 72 -5.04 -3.22 -0.37
C ILE A 72 -4.63 -4.46 0.45
N ALA A 73 -3.34 -4.80 0.49
CA ALA A 73 -2.86 -5.93 1.28
C ALA A 73 -3.16 -5.75 2.78
N ASN A 74 -2.86 -4.58 3.34
CA ASN A 74 -3.16 -4.23 4.73
C ASN A 74 -4.66 -4.29 5.04
N GLU A 75 -5.51 -3.78 4.15
CA GLU A 75 -6.97 -3.83 4.31
C GLU A 75 -7.48 -5.27 4.34
N LEU A 76 -6.84 -6.19 3.61
CA LEU A 76 -7.13 -7.62 3.60
C LEU A 76 -6.44 -8.40 4.74
N GLY A 77 -5.57 -7.74 5.52
CA GLY A 77 -4.83 -8.36 6.62
C GLY A 77 -3.70 -9.30 6.18
N VAL A 78 -3.08 -9.05 5.02
CA VAL A 78 -1.99 -9.86 4.42
C VAL A 78 -0.63 -9.18 4.58
#